data_AF-A0A225V7S7-F1
#
_entry.id   AF-A0A225V7S7-F1
#
_cell.length_a   1.000
_cell.length_b   1.000
_cell.length_c   1.000
_cell.angle_alpha   90.00
_cell.angle_beta   90.00
_cell.angle_gamma   90.00
#
_symmetry.space_group_name_H-M   'P 1'
#
loop_
_entity.id
_entity.type
_entity.pdbx_description
1 polymer ?
#
loop_
_entity_poly.entity_id
_entity_poly.type
_entity_poly.pdbx_seq_one_letter_code
_entity_poly.pdbx_strand_id
1 'polypeptide(L)'
;MADAGSRAWSPDHKLYALQRSLTALGLVLREHAIASTTSTKYRAHWNQWVKFSTFMKWSPWLTKAVDDSDKISMFVIFCWRYGWNGYGNQYDTIRLKVYAIRLYHRSHAGIELQVSPSFNVLLRGIHRVSDPVQKKQPIRPAYLRLLYRRLDLAQPRSRLLWGSILLAYFFLLRRSGYLRDGHQMLFSDKEGNRSPSRTAVAVAIGLTGSKNDQYGRGAWRTMHASGDSILCPKEALQNILSARKELNR
;
A
#
# COMPACT_ATOMS: atom_id res chain seq x y z
N MET A 1 -20.31 30.27 -41.15
CA MET A 1 -20.66 30.57 -39.74
C MET A 1 -19.53 30.04 -38.87
N ALA A 2 -18.65 30.92 -38.41
CA ALA A 2 -17.54 30.56 -37.53
C ALA A 2 -18.06 30.35 -36.10
N ASP A 3 -17.68 29.23 -35.51
CA ASP A 3 -18.04 28.78 -34.16
C ASP A 3 -17.73 29.85 -33.10
N ALA A 4 -18.79 30.42 -32.52
CA ALA A 4 -18.75 31.38 -31.42
C ALA A 4 -18.09 30.79 -30.15
N GLY A 5 -17.97 29.46 -30.06
CA GLY A 5 -17.24 28.76 -29.03
C GLY A 5 -15.75 29.09 -29.05
N SER A 6 -15.10 29.17 -30.21
CA SER A 6 -13.64 29.33 -30.32
C SER A 6 -13.09 30.62 -29.68
N ARG A 7 -13.86 31.72 -29.69
CA ARG A 7 -13.45 33.02 -29.13
C ARG A 7 -13.51 33.06 -27.59
N ALA A 8 -14.28 32.18 -26.96
CA ALA A 8 -14.40 32.13 -25.50
C ALA A 8 -13.14 31.57 -24.79
N TRP A 9 -12.21 31.01 -25.56
CA TRP A 9 -10.97 30.36 -25.08
C TRP A 9 -9.72 31.21 -25.34
N SER A 10 -9.88 32.47 -25.79
CA SER A 10 -8.77 33.44 -25.90
C SER A 10 -8.31 33.89 -24.50
N PRO A 11 -7.00 34.13 -24.27
CA PRO A 11 -6.47 34.58 -22.97
C PRO A 11 -7.17 35.81 -22.37
N ASP A 12 -7.72 36.67 -23.24
CA ASP A 12 -8.37 37.94 -22.87
C ASP A 12 -9.83 37.76 -22.43
N HIS A 13 -10.38 36.56 -22.54
CA HIS A 13 -11.79 36.28 -22.26
C HIS A 13 -12.01 35.82 -20.82
N LYS A 14 -13.05 36.35 -20.13
CA LYS A 14 -13.35 36.02 -18.71
C LYS A 14 -13.53 34.53 -18.43
N LEU A 15 -13.99 33.76 -19.43
CA LEU A 15 -14.17 32.31 -19.32
C LEU A 15 -12.85 31.52 -19.40
N TYR A 16 -11.77 32.09 -19.94
CA TYR A 16 -10.47 31.44 -20.02
C TYR A 16 -9.87 31.17 -18.62
N ALA A 17 -10.00 32.13 -17.71
CA ALA A 17 -9.58 31.97 -16.32
C ALA A 17 -10.37 30.87 -15.57
N LEU A 18 -11.68 30.80 -15.81
CA LEU A 18 -12.54 29.76 -15.26
C LEU A 18 -12.17 28.37 -15.81
N GLN A 19 -11.99 28.27 -17.12
CA GLN A 19 -11.62 27.02 -17.78
C GLN A 19 -10.25 26.49 -17.31
N ARG A 20 -9.25 27.37 -17.15
CA ARG A 20 -7.96 26.99 -16.56
C ARG A 20 -8.12 26.46 -15.14
N SER A 21 -8.92 27.15 -14.32
CA SER A 21 -9.23 26.72 -12.96
C SER A 21 -9.93 25.37 -12.91
N LEU A 22 -10.93 25.14 -13.77
CA LEU A 22 -11.66 23.87 -13.86
C LEU A 22 -10.77 22.73 -14.37
N THR A 23 -9.87 23.02 -15.32
CA THR A 23 -8.90 22.04 -15.82
C THR A 23 -7.90 21.66 -14.73
N ALA A 24 -7.39 22.63 -13.98
CA ALA A 24 -6.51 22.40 -12.83
C ALA A 24 -7.22 21.60 -11.74
N LEU A 25 -8.47 21.93 -11.42
CA LEU A 25 -9.27 21.18 -10.45
C LEU A 25 -9.54 19.75 -10.95
N GLY A 26 -9.83 19.56 -12.24
CA GLY A 26 -9.96 18.24 -12.85
C GLY A 26 -8.68 17.40 -12.73
N LEU A 27 -7.50 18.00 -12.88
CA LEU A 27 -6.22 17.32 -12.64
C LEU A 27 -6.08 16.91 -11.17
N VAL A 28 -6.35 17.82 -10.23
CA VAL A 28 -6.31 17.53 -8.79
C VAL A 28 -7.25 16.38 -8.43
N LEU A 29 -8.48 16.38 -8.94
CA LEU A 29 -9.45 15.31 -8.69
C LEU A 29 -8.99 13.95 -9.25
N ARG A 30 -8.39 13.94 -10.45
CA ARG A 30 -7.83 12.71 -11.05
C ARG A 30 -6.62 12.19 -10.26
N GLU A 31 -5.79 13.07 -9.71
CA GLU A 31 -4.69 12.67 -8.82
C GLU A 31 -5.21 12.09 -7.50
N HIS A 32 -6.32 12.63 -6.96
CA HIS A 32 -6.96 12.16 -5.74
C HIS A 32 -7.83 10.91 -5.92
N ALA A 33 -8.12 10.49 -7.16
CA ALA A 33 -8.78 9.22 -7.45
C ALA A 33 -7.98 7.99 -6.97
N ILE A 34 -6.70 8.18 -6.61
CA ILE A 34 -5.80 7.14 -6.13
C ILE A 34 -5.33 7.50 -4.73
N ALA A 35 -5.38 6.52 -3.81
CA ALA A 35 -4.86 6.69 -2.46
C ALA A 35 -3.42 7.25 -2.47
N SER A 36 -3.12 8.21 -1.60
CA SER A 36 -1.84 8.93 -1.56
C SER A 36 -0.61 8.01 -1.58
N THR A 37 -0.63 6.94 -0.78
CA THR A 37 0.47 5.94 -0.74
C THR A 37 0.66 5.18 -2.06
N THR A 38 -0.42 5.00 -2.84
CA THR A 38 -0.37 4.41 -4.17
C THR A 38 0.11 5.44 -5.20
N SER A 39 -0.29 6.71 -5.06
CA SER A 39 0.18 7.83 -5.89
C SER A 39 1.70 7.98 -5.82
N THR A 40 2.32 7.94 -4.63
CA THR A 40 3.78 8.00 -4.49
C THR A 40 4.50 6.86 -5.24
N LYS A 41 3.95 5.64 -5.17
CA LYS A 41 4.53 4.49 -5.89
C LYS A 41 4.39 4.62 -7.40
N TYR A 42 3.23 5.03 -7.89
CA TYR A 42 3.02 5.22 -9.32
C TYR A 42 3.87 6.35 -9.88
N ARG A 43 4.07 7.44 -9.12
CA ARG A 43 5.03 8.49 -9.46
C ARG A 43 6.45 7.96 -9.58
N ALA A 44 6.89 7.12 -8.64
CA ALA A 44 8.21 6.50 -8.71
C ALA A 44 8.35 5.58 -9.95
N HIS A 45 7.32 4.82 -10.30
CA HIS A 45 7.31 3.99 -11.51
C HIS A 45 7.29 4.82 -12.79
N TRP A 46 6.53 5.90 -12.83
CA TRP A 46 6.54 6.86 -13.93
C TRP A 46 7.93 7.46 -14.12
N ASN A 47 8.60 7.88 -13.05
CA ASN A 47 9.96 8.41 -13.12
C ASN A 47 10.97 7.39 -13.67
N GLN A 48 10.78 6.09 -13.38
CA GLN A 48 11.62 5.03 -13.98
C GLN A 48 11.38 4.90 -15.48
N TRP A 49 10.13 5.00 -15.92
CA TRP A 49 9.79 5.04 -17.35
C TRP A 49 10.39 6.27 -18.04
N VAL A 50 10.29 7.46 -17.43
CA VAL A 50 10.90 8.68 -17.95
C VAL A 50 12.40 8.50 -18.11
N LYS A 51 13.10 8.01 -17.06
CA LYS A 51 14.55 7.76 -17.12
C LYS A 51 14.92 6.76 -18.21
N PHE A 52 14.17 5.67 -18.33
CA PHE A 52 14.41 4.66 -19.37
C PHE A 52 14.17 5.25 -20.77
N SER A 53 13.10 6.01 -20.96
CA SER A 53 12.80 6.66 -22.24
C SER A 53 13.91 7.65 -22.63
N THR A 54 14.38 8.46 -21.68
CA THR A 54 15.51 9.37 -21.91
C THR A 54 16.79 8.61 -22.27
N PHE A 55 17.08 7.51 -21.57
CA PHE A 55 18.22 6.64 -21.89
C PHE A 55 18.13 6.07 -23.32
N MET A 56 16.93 5.67 -23.76
CA MET A 56 16.67 5.18 -25.11
C MET A 56 16.51 6.30 -26.16
N LYS A 57 16.67 7.57 -25.76
CA LYS A 57 16.45 8.77 -26.60
C LYS A 57 15.03 8.88 -27.17
N TRP A 58 14.03 8.45 -26.42
CA TRP A 58 12.62 8.55 -26.76
C TRP A 58 11.91 9.62 -25.91
N SER A 59 10.80 10.14 -26.46
CA SER A 59 9.83 10.89 -25.66
C SER A 59 9.20 9.97 -24.60
N PRO A 60 9.13 10.39 -23.31
CA PRO A 60 8.37 9.68 -22.29
C PRO A 60 6.85 9.69 -22.54
N TRP A 61 6.37 10.64 -23.35
CA TRP A 61 4.97 10.74 -23.73
C TRP A 61 4.76 10.06 -25.09
N LEU A 62 3.97 8.98 -25.07
CA LEU A 62 3.62 8.14 -26.20
C LEU A 62 2.36 8.67 -26.91
N THR A 63 2.26 8.46 -28.22
CA THR A 63 1.26 9.06 -29.11
C THR A 63 0.22 8.06 -29.65
N LYS A 64 0.26 6.80 -29.18
CA LYS A 64 -0.58 5.66 -29.61
C LYS A 64 -0.18 5.03 -30.96
N ALA A 65 1.07 5.20 -31.39
CA ALA A 65 1.58 4.51 -32.57
C ALA A 65 1.88 3.03 -32.26
N VAL A 66 1.97 2.19 -33.31
CA VAL A 66 2.39 0.78 -33.15
C VAL A 66 3.76 0.69 -32.46
N ASP A 67 4.69 1.57 -32.83
CA ASP A 67 6.03 1.71 -32.23
C ASP A 67 6.00 1.94 -30.72
N ASP A 68 4.92 2.52 -30.18
CA ASP A 68 4.83 2.80 -28.74
C ASP A 68 4.60 1.52 -27.92
N SER A 69 3.95 0.51 -28.50
CA SER A 69 3.80 -0.80 -27.86
C SER A 69 5.14 -1.53 -27.73
N ASP A 70 6.02 -1.37 -28.72
CA ASP A 70 7.35 -1.95 -28.71
C ASP A 70 8.26 -1.25 -27.67
N LYS A 71 8.16 0.07 -27.53
CA LYS A 71 8.88 0.81 -26.46
C LYS A 71 8.49 0.33 -25.07
N ILE A 72 7.19 0.11 -24.82
CA ILE A 72 6.71 -0.45 -23.54
C ILE A 72 7.22 -1.89 -23.38
N SER A 73 7.20 -2.69 -24.45
CA SER A 73 7.74 -4.05 -24.46
C SER A 73 9.21 -4.09 -24.05
N MET A 74 10.05 -3.21 -24.64
CA MET A 74 11.47 -3.08 -24.31
C MET A 74 11.67 -2.67 -22.85
N PHE A 75 10.87 -1.72 -22.35
CA PHE A 75 10.93 -1.33 -20.93
C PHE A 75 10.55 -2.47 -19.99
N VAL A 76 9.54 -3.26 -20.35
CA VAL A 76 9.10 -4.42 -19.58
C VAL A 76 10.18 -5.50 -19.55
N ILE A 77 10.81 -5.80 -20.69
CA ILE A 77 11.93 -6.75 -20.78
C ILE A 77 13.12 -6.26 -19.95
N PHE A 78 13.46 -4.97 -20.06
CA PHE A 78 14.52 -4.36 -19.26
C PHE A 78 14.23 -4.49 -17.76
N CYS A 79 13.01 -4.15 -17.33
CA CYS A 79 12.59 -4.28 -15.93
C CYS A 79 12.65 -5.73 -15.45
N TRP A 80 12.22 -6.69 -16.28
CA TRP A 80 12.25 -8.11 -15.96
C TRP A 80 13.67 -8.65 -15.83
N ARG A 81 14.58 -8.29 -16.75
CA ARG A 81 15.92 -8.87 -16.80
C ARG A 81 16.93 -8.21 -15.87
N TYR A 82 16.83 -6.89 -15.70
CA TYR A 82 17.82 -6.08 -14.98
C TYR A 82 17.21 -5.31 -13.80
N GLY A 83 15.95 -4.90 -13.93
CA GLY A 83 15.30 -4.02 -12.97
C GLY A 83 16.06 -2.70 -12.77
N TRP A 84 15.81 -2.02 -11.65
CA TRP A 84 16.44 -0.72 -11.34
C TRP A 84 17.50 -0.80 -10.24
N ASN A 85 17.55 -1.92 -9.51
CA ASN A 85 18.48 -2.15 -8.40
C ASN A 85 19.48 -3.28 -8.74
N GLY A 86 19.70 -3.56 -10.03
CA GLY A 86 20.55 -4.66 -10.50
C GLY A 86 19.89 -6.04 -10.50
N TYR A 87 18.66 -6.15 -10.01
CA TYR A 87 17.87 -7.39 -10.02
C TYR A 87 16.56 -7.23 -10.76
N GLY A 88 16.25 -8.24 -11.57
CA GLY A 88 15.00 -8.38 -12.31
C GLY A 88 13.75 -8.19 -11.46
N ASN A 89 12.76 -7.50 -12.01
CA ASN A 89 11.50 -7.25 -11.33
C ASN A 89 10.55 -8.44 -11.48
N GLN A 90 9.85 -8.75 -10.38
CA GLN A 90 8.78 -9.74 -10.37
C GLN A 90 7.61 -9.30 -11.25
N TYR A 91 6.88 -10.27 -11.81
CA TYR A 91 5.77 -10.04 -12.75
C TYR A 91 4.74 -9.01 -12.24
N ASP A 92 4.30 -9.13 -10.98
CA ASP A 92 3.33 -8.18 -10.41
C ASP A 92 3.88 -6.75 -10.31
N THR A 93 5.19 -6.61 -10.08
CA THR A 93 5.84 -5.29 -10.05
C THR A 93 5.89 -4.68 -11.45
N ILE A 94 6.19 -5.48 -12.47
CA ILE A 94 6.16 -5.05 -13.87
C ILE A 94 4.76 -4.57 -14.24
N ARG A 95 3.71 -5.33 -13.88
CA ARG A 95 2.31 -4.92 -14.12
C ARG A 95 1.98 -3.58 -13.49
N LEU A 96 2.41 -3.35 -12.25
CA LEU A 96 2.21 -2.07 -11.56
C LEU A 96 2.92 -0.91 -12.26
N LYS A 97 4.12 -1.14 -12.82
CA LYS A 97 4.83 -0.12 -13.60
C LYS A 97 4.11 0.22 -14.89
N VAL A 98 3.68 -0.80 -15.65
CA VAL A 98 2.91 -0.60 -16.88
C VAL A 98 1.60 0.12 -16.59
N TYR A 99 0.92 -0.24 -15.49
CA TYR A 99 -0.28 0.47 -15.06
C TYR A 99 -0.01 1.95 -14.75
N ALA A 100 1.09 2.25 -14.05
CA ALA A 100 1.48 3.63 -13.76
C ALA A 100 1.72 4.43 -15.06
N ILE A 101 2.38 3.85 -16.06
CA ILE A 101 2.58 4.49 -17.37
C ILE A 101 1.23 4.82 -18.02
N ARG A 102 0.32 3.85 -18.09
CA ARG A 102 -1.03 4.05 -18.68
C ARG A 102 -1.83 5.12 -17.94
N LEU A 103 -1.78 5.08 -16.61
CA LEU A 103 -2.45 6.04 -15.77
C LEU A 103 -1.96 7.46 -16.04
N TYR A 104 -0.63 7.67 -16.11
CA TYR A 104 -0.06 8.99 -16.36
C TYR A 104 -0.46 9.55 -17.73
N HIS A 105 -0.47 8.72 -18.77
CA HIS A 105 -0.96 9.12 -20.09
C HIS A 105 -2.46 9.47 -20.06
N ARG A 106 -3.27 8.67 -19.36
CA ARG A 106 -4.70 8.92 -19.22
C ARG A 106 -4.97 10.22 -18.46
N SER A 107 -4.27 10.47 -17.35
CA SER A 107 -4.55 11.61 -16.48
C SER A 107 -4.00 12.94 -16.99
N HIS A 108 -2.83 12.93 -17.65
CA HIS A 108 -2.13 14.16 -18.07
C HIS A 108 -2.21 14.43 -19.58
N ALA A 109 -2.25 13.39 -20.42
CA ALA A 109 -2.31 13.56 -21.88
C ALA A 109 -3.72 13.27 -22.44
N GLY A 110 -4.66 12.78 -21.62
CA GLY A 110 -5.99 12.36 -22.10
C GLY A 110 -5.95 11.16 -23.04
N ILE A 111 -4.84 10.42 -23.04
CA ILE A 111 -4.54 9.34 -23.98
C ILE A 111 -4.70 8.00 -23.27
N GLU A 112 -5.57 7.15 -23.79
CA GLU A 112 -5.57 5.75 -23.44
C GLU A 112 -4.58 4.98 -24.32
N LEU A 113 -3.52 4.47 -23.70
CA LEU A 113 -2.54 3.63 -24.37
C LEU A 113 -3.13 2.24 -24.59
N GLN A 114 -3.37 1.90 -25.85
CA GLN A 114 -3.68 0.55 -26.28
C GLN A 114 -2.37 -0.22 -26.41
N VAL A 115 -2.34 -1.45 -25.88
CA VAL A 115 -1.20 -2.36 -26.06
C VAL A 115 -1.51 -3.36 -27.16
N SER A 116 -0.51 -3.66 -27.97
CA SER A 116 -0.62 -4.66 -29.02
C SER A 116 -0.95 -6.05 -28.45
N PRO A 117 -1.59 -6.94 -29.23
CA PRO A 117 -1.74 -8.34 -28.84
C PRO A 117 -0.41 -9.02 -28.51
N SER A 118 0.68 -8.66 -29.22
CA SER A 118 2.03 -9.16 -28.97
C SER A 118 2.55 -8.81 -27.56
N PHE A 119 2.23 -7.62 -27.05
CA PHE A 119 2.57 -7.23 -25.67
C PHE A 119 1.93 -8.14 -24.63
N ASN A 120 0.67 -8.55 -24.84
CA ASN A 120 0.00 -9.48 -23.92
C ASN A 120 0.61 -10.89 -23.98
N VAL A 121 1.10 -11.32 -25.15
CA VAL A 121 1.86 -12.58 -25.27
C VAL A 121 3.18 -12.46 -24.51
N LEU A 122 3.92 -11.36 -24.66
CA LEU A 122 5.15 -11.09 -23.92
C LEU A 122 4.94 -11.14 -22.41
N LEU A 123 3.93 -10.44 -21.88
CA LEU A 123 3.64 -10.46 -20.44
C LEU A 123 3.28 -11.86 -19.93
N ARG A 124 2.55 -12.66 -20.72
CA ARG A 124 2.27 -14.06 -20.38
C ARG A 124 3.53 -14.91 -20.39
N GLY A 125 4.43 -14.68 -21.34
CA GLY A 125 5.76 -15.30 -21.37
C GLY A 125 6.53 -15.02 -20.09
N ILE A 126 6.70 -13.73 -19.75
CA ILE A 126 7.36 -13.28 -18.52
C ILE A 126 6.74 -13.93 -17.29
N HIS A 127 5.41 -13.95 -17.18
CA HIS A 127 4.75 -14.57 -16.03
C HIS A 127 5.09 -16.06 -15.86
N ARG A 128 5.20 -16.80 -16.98
CA ARG A 128 5.50 -18.24 -16.96
C ARG A 128 6.96 -18.54 -16.62
N VAL A 129 7.89 -17.70 -17.09
CA VAL A 129 9.33 -17.91 -16.89
C VAL A 129 9.88 -17.23 -15.64
N SER A 130 9.11 -16.31 -15.04
CA SER A 130 9.45 -15.73 -13.75
C SER A 130 9.32 -16.79 -12.65
N ASP A 131 10.33 -16.88 -11.79
CA ASP A 131 10.26 -17.72 -10.61
C ASP A 131 9.05 -17.34 -9.75
N PRO A 132 8.37 -18.33 -9.13
CA PRO A 132 7.34 -18.05 -8.16
C PRO A 132 7.90 -17.16 -7.05
N VAL A 133 7.09 -16.18 -6.61
CA VAL A 133 7.46 -15.34 -5.47
C VAL A 133 7.68 -16.26 -4.26
N GLN A 134 8.93 -16.40 -3.83
CA GLN A 134 9.27 -17.14 -2.62
C GLN A 134 8.64 -16.44 -1.43
N LYS A 135 7.53 -17.01 -0.95
CA LYS A 135 6.86 -16.52 0.26
C LYS A 135 7.74 -16.82 1.45
N LYS A 136 7.91 -15.83 2.33
CA LYS A 136 8.56 -16.04 3.62
C LYS A 136 7.74 -17.07 4.42
N GLN A 137 8.43 -17.95 5.14
CA GLN A 137 7.77 -18.89 6.04
C GLN A 137 6.98 -18.13 7.10
N PRO A 138 5.76 -18.59 7.47
CA PRO A 138 4.99 -17.96 8.53
C PRO A 138 5.74 -18.08 9.86
N ILE A 139 5.61 -17.06 10.70
CA ILE A 139 6.13 -17.12 12.07
C ILE A 139 5.34 -18.19 12.82
N ARG A 140 6.02 -19.25 13.25
CA ARG A 140 5.41 -20.33 14.04
C ARG A 140 5.39 -19.96 15.53
N PRO A 141 4.42 -20.47 16.33
CA PRO A 141 4.40 -20.28 17.77
C PRO A 141 5.72 -20.62 18.48
N ALA A 142 6.45 -21.64 17.98
CA ALA A 142 7.76 -22.02 18.50
C ALA A 142 8.79 -20.87 18.47
N TYR A 143 8.82 -20.06 17.40
CA TYR A 143 9.72 -18.91 17.32
C TYR A 143 9.37 -17.83 18.34
N LEU A 144 8.07 -17.63 18.60
CA LEU A 144 7.62 -16.68 19.63
C LEU A 144 8.04 -17.13 21.02
N ARG A 145 7.95 -18.43 21.33
CA ARG A 145 8.44 -18.97 22.61
C ARG A 145 9.96 -18.83 22.76
N LEU A 146 10.72 -19.03 21.67
CA LEU A 146 12.17 -18.78 21.69
C LEU A 146 12.49 -17.30 21.96
N LEU A 147 11.75 -16.39 21.32
CA LEU A 147 11.90 -14.96 21.56
C LEU A 147 11.56 -14.59 23.00
N TYR A 148 10.45 -15.11 23.55
CA TYR A 148 10.03 -14.88 24.93
C TYR A 148 11.14 -15.20 25.93
N ARG A 149 11.83 -16.33 25.75
CA ARG A 149 12.94 -16.76 26.63
C ARG A 149 14.14 -15.80 26.63
N ARG A 150 14.24 -14.90 25.65
CA ARG A 150 15.31 -13.90 25.54
C ARG A 150 14.90 -12.53 26.09
N LEU A 151 13.64 -12.37 26.48
CA LEU A 151 13.12 -11.11 27.01
C LEU A 151 13.10 -11.16 28.53
N ASP A 152 13.60 -10.09 29.15
CA ASP A 152 13.47 -9.88 30.59
C ASP A 152 12.16 -9.14 30.89
N LEU A 153 11.11 -9.88 31.25
CA LEU A 153 9.79 -9.32 31.55
C LEU A 153 9.70 -8.58 32.89
N ALA A 154 10.77 -8.51 33.68
CA ALA A 154 10.83 -7.57 34.79
C ALA A 154 10.91 -6.13 34.25
N GLN A 155 11.53 -5.93 33.07
CA GLN A 155 11.67 -4.62 32.47
C GLN A 155 10.37 -4.20 31.74
N PRO A 156 9.83 -3.00 32.03
CA PRO A 156 8.64 -2.48 31.37
C PRO A 156 8.78 -2.43 29.84
N ARG A 157 9.96 -2.07 29.32
CA ARG A 157 10.22 -1.99 27.88
C ARG A 157 10.11 -3.36 27.19
N SER A 158 10.63 -4.41 27.82
CA SER A 158 10.52 -5.78 27.33
C SER A 158 9.07 -6.29 27.34
N ARG A 159 8.29 -5.98 28.39
CA ARG A 159 6.85 -6.29 28.44
C ARG A 159 6.07 -5.57 27.35
N LEU A 160 6.37 -4.29 27.12
CA LEU A 160 5.76 -3.50 26.04
C LEU A 160 6.06 -4.11 24.67
N LEU A 161 7.33 -4.48 24.42
CA LEU A 161 7.75 -5.13 23.19
C LEU A 161 7.06 -6.49 23.01
N TRP A 162 7.08 -7.34 24.04
CA TRP A 162 6.47 -8.67 24.01
C TRP A 162 4.97 -8.60 23.71
N GLY A 163 4.24 -7.78 24.47
CA GLY A 163 2.79 -7.61 24.26
C GLY A 163 2.49 -7.08 22.86
N SER A 164 3.31 -6.14 22.35
CA SER A 164 3.17 -5.61 20.99
C SER A 164 3.33 -6.70 19.92
N ILE A 165 4.35 -7.55 20.05
CA ILE A 165 4.62 -8.64 19.11
C ILE A 165 3.47 -9.66 19.13
N LEU A 166 2.98 -10.02 20.32
CA LEU A 166 1.87 -10.96 20.44
C LEU A 166 0.57 -10.41 19.85
N LEU A 167 0.21 -9.16 20.14
CA LEU A 167 -0.97 -8.56 19.51
C LEU A 167 -0.83 -8.49 17.99
N ALA A 168 0.34 -8.11 17.48
CA ALA A 168 0.59 -8.12 16.05
C ALA A 168 0.47 -9.52 15.42
N TYR A 169 0.92 -10.55 16.14
CA TYR A 169 0.81 -11.95 15.72
C TYR A 169 -0.64 -12.42 15.66
N PHE A 170 -1.40 -12.31 16.76
CA PHE A 170 -2.77 -12.81 16.83
C PHE A 170 -3.73 -12.07 15.91
N PHE A 171 -3.57 -10.76 15.76
CA PHE A 171 -4.44 -9.94 14.91
C PHE A 171 -3.94 -9.83 13.46
N LEU A 172 -2.83 -10.51 13.14
CA LEU A 172 -2.17 -10.47 11.83
C LEU A 172 -1.93 -9.04 11.35
N LEU A 173 -1.45 -8.19 12.26
CA LEU A 173 -1.29 -6.77 12.00
C LEU A 173 -0.06 -6.53 11.14
N ARG A 174 -0.23 -5.65 10.15
CA ARG A 174 0.88 -5.14 9.35
C ARG A 174 1.64 -4.12 10.17
N ARG A 175 2.98 -4.10 10.09
CA ARG A 175 3.85 -3.09 10.75
C ARG A 175 3.33 -1.66 10.61
N SER A 176 2.92 -1.27 9.39
CA SER A 176 2.44 0.08 9.09
C SER A 176 1.05 0.42 9.64
N GLY A 177 0.32 -0.57 10.18
CA GLY A 177 -1.02 -0.41 10.72
C GLY A 177 -1.13 -0.80 12.20
N TYR A 178 -0.01 -1.04 12.89
CA TYR A 178 0.06 -1.17 14.35
C TYR A 178 0.83 0.00 14.99
N LEU A 179 1.79 0.59 14.26
CA LEU A 179 2.63 1.70 14.73
C LEU A 179 2.01 3.09 14.47
N ARG A 180 0.74 3.17 14.03
CA ARG A 180 0.05 4.44 13.89
C ARG A 180 -0.64 4.79 15.19
N ASP A 181 -0.58 6.05 15.57
CA ASP A 181 -1.33 6.57 16.72
C ASP A 181 -2.84 6.39 16.48
N GLY A 182 -3.56 5.98 17.53
CA GLY A 182 -5.03 5.90 17.51
C GLY A 182 -5.64 4.49 17.51
N HIS A 183 -4.88 3.42 17.73
CA HIS A 183 -5.48 2.10 17.96
C HIS A 183 -6.15 2.03 19.33
N GLN A 184 -7.47 1.87 19.34
CA GLN A 184 -8.21 1.59 20.57
C GLN A 184 -8.16 0.10 20.86
N MET A 185 -7.59 -0.26 22.01
CA MET A 185 -7.54 -1.63 22.48
C MET A 185 -8.37 -1.75 23.73
N LEU A 186 -9.23 -2.76 23.80
CA LEU A 186 -10.12 -2.98 24.92
C LEU A 186 -10.26 -4.46 25.24
N PHE A 187 -10.52 -4.74 26.51
CA PHE A 187 -10.90 -6.05 26.98
C PHE A 187 -12.40 -6.24 26.78
N SER A 188 -12.82 -7.46 26.44
CA SER A 188 -14.21 -7.82 26.20
C SER A 188 -14.62 -9.09 26.95
N ASP A 189 -15.87 -9.10 27.42
CA ASP A 189 -16.52 -10.28 28.02
C ASP A 189 -17.09 -11.23 26.95
N LYS A 190 -17.87 -12.23 27.38
CA LYS A 190 -18.41 -13.27 26.48
C LYS A 190 -19.46 -12.70 25.52
N GLU A 191 -20.12 -11.63 25.96
CA GLU A 191 -21.16 -10.90 25.27
C GLU A 191 -20.56 -9.84 24.31
N GLY A 192 -19.24 -9.64 24.35
CA GLY A 192 -18.52 -8.68 23.51
C GLY A 192 -18.49 -7.26 24.06
N ASN A 193 -18.99 -7.04 25.27
CA ASN A 193 -19.00 -5.74 25.93
C ASN A 193 -17.65 -5.44 26.57
N ARG A 194 -17.34 -4.14 26.71
CA ARG A 194 -16.11 -3.70 27.37
C ARG A 194 -16.12 -4.14 28.83
N SER A 195 -15.08 -4.86 29.24
CA SER A 195 -14.96 -5.39 30.59
C SER A 195 -13.58 -5.14 31.21
N PRO A 196 -13.44 -5.20 32.54
CA PRO A 196 -12.14 -5.19 33.20
C PRO A 196 -11.30 -6.42 32.81
N SER A 197 -9.97 -6.26 32.83
CA SER A 197 -9.03 -7.35 32.48
C SER A 197 -9.28 -8.67 33.23
N ARG A 198 -9.73 -8.61 34.49
CA ARG A 198 -9.93 -9.80 35.32
C ARG A 198 -11.07 -10.68 34.78
N THR A 199 -12.18 -10.08 34.38
CA THR A 199 -13.38 -10.79 33.91
C THR A 199 -13.42 -10.98 32.39
N ALA A 200 -12.53 -10.31 31.66
CA ALA A 200 -12.46 -10.40 30.22
C ALA A 200 -12.06 -11.79 29.71
N VAL A 201 -12.70 -12.21 28.62
CA VAL A 201 -12.40 -13.46 27.89
C VAL A 201 -11.73 -13.19 26.55
N ALA A 202 -11.73 -11.95 26.07
CA ALA A 202 -11.16 -11.56 24.79
C ALA A 202 -10.57 -10.14 24.81
N VAL A 203 -9.79 -9.84 23.78
CA VAL A 203 -9.28 -8.51 23.48
C VAL A 203 -9.84 -8.08 22.13
N ALA A 204 -10.27 -6.83 22.03
CA ALA A 204 -10.65 -6.21 20.78
C ALA A 204 -9.71 -5.04 20.43
N ILE A 205 -9.40 -4.91 19.14
CA ILE A 205 -8.59 -3.83 18.59
C ILE A 205 -9.39 -3.11 17.50
N GLY A 206 -9.54 -1.80 17.66
CA GLY A 206 -10.05 -0.87 16.67
C GLY A 206 -8.94 -0.42 15.73
N LEU A 207 -9.09 -0.73 14.45
CA LEU A 207 -8.19 -0.33 13.37
C LEU A 207 -8.79 0.89 12.67
N THR A 208 -8.20 2.05 12.90
CA THR A 208 -8.59 3.34 12.30
C THR A 208 -7.95 3.46 10.90
N GLY A 209 -8.63 2.90 9.91
CA GLY A 209 -8.19 2.98 8.52
C GLY A 209 -7.14 1.94 8.14
N SER A 210 -7.37 1.28 7.00
CA SER A 210 -6.39 0.46 6.32
C SER A 210 -6.25 0.93 4.87
N LYS A 211 -5.23 0.46 4.14
CA LYS A 211 -5.09 0.77 2.70
C LYS A 211 -6.35 0.39 1.89
N ASN A 212 -7.12 -0.57 2.39
CA ASN A 212 -8.34 -1.06 1.74
C ASN A 212 -9.61 -0.40 2.31
N ASP A 213 -9.49 0.43 3.34
CA ASP A 213 -10.60 1.17 3.94
C ASP A 213 -10.75 2.52 3.22
N GLN A 214 -11.23 2.47 1.98
CA GLN A 214 -11.40 3.65 1.13
C GLN A 214 -12.43 4.65 1.70
N TYR A 215 -13.30 4.19 2.61
CA TYR A 215 -14.34 4.99 3.23
C TYR A 215 -14.02 5.41 4.67
N GLY A 216 -12.85 5.06 5.20
CA GLY A 216 -12.42 5.43 6.55
C GLY A 216 -13.31 4.88 7.68
N ARG A 217 -14.04 3.78 7.44
CA ARG A 217 -14.98 3.21 8.42
C ARG A 217 -14.28 2.53 9.59
N GLY A 218 -13.01 2.17 9.41
CA GLY A 218 -12.27 1.33 10.34
C GLY A 218 -12.80 -0.10 10.42
N ALA A 219 -12.18 -0.90 11.29
CA ALA A 219 -12.65 -2.24 11.60
C ALA A 219 -12.29 -2.63 13.03
N TRP A 220 -13.22 -3.27 13.73
CA TRP A 220 -12.95 -3.94 14.99
C TRP A 220 -12.61 -5.41 14.74
N ARG A 221 -11.58 -5.89 15.41
CA ARG A 221 -11.22 -7.31 15.44
C ARG A 221 -11.19 -7.75 16.89
N THR A 222 -11.67 -8.96 17.17
CA THR A 222 -11.70 -9.53 18.52
C THR A 222 -10.98 -10.88 18.51
N MET A 223 -10.14 -11.11 19.52
CA MET A 223 -9.41 -12.37 19.73
C MET A 223 -9.64 -12.85 21.16
N HIS A 224 -10.13 -14.08 21.31
CA HIS A 224 -10.29 -14.72 22.62
C HIS A 224 -8.94 -15.08 23.24
N ALA A 225 -8.92 -15.18 24.57
CA ALA A 225 -7.79 -15.74 25.29
C ALA A 225 -7.49 -17.16 24.77
N SER A 226 -6.22 -17.44 24.51
CA SER A 226 -5.79 -18.74 23.96
C SER A 226 -5.74 -19.85 25.01
N GLY A 227 -5.78 -19.50 26.30
CA GLY A 227 -5.49 -20.41 27.41
C GLY A 227 -3.99 -20.69 27.62
N ASP A 228 -3.11 -20.23 26.73
CA ASP A 228 -1.66 -20.38 26.86
C ASP A 228 -1.07 -19.34 27.81
N SER A 229 -0.21 -19.74 28.75
CA SER A 229 0.39 -18.82 29.72
C SER A 229 1.39 -17.83 29.12
N ILE A 230 1.95 -18.15 27.95
CA ILE A 230 2.97 -17.35 27.26
C ILE A 230 2.36 -16.63 26.06
N LEU A 231 1.62 -17.37 25.23
CA LEU A 231 1.09 -16.92 23.95
C LEU A 231 -0.40 -16.60 24.05
N CYS A 232 -0.76 -15.57 24.81
CA CYS A 232 -2.16 -15.17 24.98
C CYS A 232 -2.37 -13.69 24.63
N PRO A 233 -3.34 -13.35 23.75
CA PRO A 233 -3.62 -11.95 23.38
C PRO A 233 -4.15 -11.12 24.56
N LYS A 234 -4.86 -11.75 25.50
CA LYS A 234 -5.31 -11.10 26.75
C LYS A 234 -4.12 -10.69 27.62
N GLU A 235 -3.19 -11.62 27.85
CA GLU A 235 -1.97 -11.35 28.61
C GLU A 235 -1.07 -10.35 27.89
N ALA A 236 -1.06 -10.36 26.56
CA ALA A 236 -0.34 -9.39 25.76
C ALA A 236 -0.82 -7.95 26.01
N LEU A 237 -2.14 -7.72 26.01
CA LEU A 237 -2.68 -6.39 26.32
C LEU A 237 -2.42 -5.98 27.77
N GLN A 238 -2.52 -6.92 28.72
CA GLN A 238 -2.16 -6.65 30.12
C GLN A 238 -0.72 -6.18 30.28
N ASN A 239 0.23 -6.87 29.63
CA ASN A 239 1.64 -6.52 29.62
C ASN A 239 1.88 -5.10 29.08
N ILE A 240 1.22 -4.73 27.98
CA ILE A 240 1.30 -3.37 27.42
C ILE A 240 0.79 -2.33 28.40
N LEU A 241 -0.38 -2.55 29.01
CA LEU A 241 -1.00 -1.58 29.91
C LEU A 241 -0.20 -1.40 31.20
N SER A 242 0.35 -2.48 31.78
CA SER A 242 1.23 -2.40 32.94
C SER A 242 2.52 -1.64 32.60
N ALA A 243 3.17 -2.03 31.50
CA ALA A 243 4.40 -1.39 31.05
C ALA A 243 4.24 0.11 30.80
N ARG A 244 3.13 0.53 30.16
CA ARG A 244 2.85 1.96 29.93
C ARG A 244 2.66 2.73 31.23
N LYS A 245 1.98 2.15 32.22
CA LYS A 245 1.81 2.78 33.54
C LYS A 245 3.15 3.00 34.25
N GLU A 246 4.08 2.06 34.10
CA GLU A 246 5.40 2.14 34.73
C GLU A 246 6.37 3.07 33.98
N LEU A 247 6.25 3.16 32.65
CA LEU A 247 7.09 4.04 31.82
C LEU A 247 6.63 5.51 31.79
N ASN A 248 5.36 5.76 32.11
CA ASN A 248 4.79 7.11 32.21
C ASN A 248 4.87 7.69 33.63
N ARG A 249 5.52 6.98 34.56
CA ARG A 249 5.96 7.52 35.85
C ARG A 249 7.38 8.06 35.70
#